data_AF-A0A1J4JXD0-F1
#
_entry.id   AF-A0A1J4JXD0-F1
#
_cell.length_a   1.000
_cell.length_b   1.000
_cell.length_c   1.000
_cell.angle_alpha   90.00
_cell.angle_beta   90.00
_cell.angle_gamma   90.00
#
_symmetry.space_group_name_H-M   'P 1'
#
loop_
_entity.id
_entity.type
_entity.pdbx_description
1 polymer ?
#
loop_
_entity_poly.entity_id
_entity_poly.type
_entity_poly.pdbx_seq_one_letter_code
_entity_poly.pdbx_strand_id
1 'polypeptide(L)'
;MNRTSEFFSYLSRENHIIKNKVHVPVQKSQFSEVTNEIRQRLSHSRDSVRELHIRLRKGTIFGEDEQRINEIIISLNRDLAQIEAKISGLSSIKTKPQNYKNAIQTLQQSLSGITKDFQVLIQRRSQIMQKVAERRQLITAPTRGSNFFDTMYTDEVEYPINNLSNQQLEEHRERYDMVRNVEQSISEIVTMYQKLSEVVASQEFDIQRIDQNANETLDGLLKGTKQLEKFYEKTKHNRWLIMKIAAVLVFFALVFIIII
;
A
#
# COMPACT_ATOMS: atom_id res chain seq x y z
N MET A 1 11.99 24.29 23.17
CA MET A 1 10.86 25.13 23.63
C MET A 1 9.74 25.06 22.61
N ASN A 2 8.54 24.66 23.02
CA ASN A 2 7.37 24.53 22.17
C ASN A 2 6.63 25.89 22.14
N ARG A 3 6.65 26.59 21.00
CA ARG A 3 6.07 27.94 20.82
C ARG A 3 4.69 27.91 20.15
N THR A 4 4.11 26.72 20.03
CA THR A 4 2.82 26.51 19.37
C THR A 4 1.68 27.23 20.09
N SER A 5 1.71 27.30 21.42
CA SER A 5 0.70 28.03 22.21
C SER A 5 0.76 29.55 22.02
N GLU A 6 1.97 30.12 21.97
CA GLU A 6 2.21 31.53 21.64
C GLU A 6 1.62 31.86 20.26
N PHE A 7 1.90 31.03 19.25
CA PHE A 7 1.38 31.18 17.90
C PHE A 7 -0.16 31.18 17.85
N PHE A 8 -0.81 30.25 18.56
CA PHE A 8 -2.28 30.22 18.62
C PHE A 8 -2.87 31.41 19.38
N SER A 9 -2.16 31.98 20.36
CA SER A 9 -2.60 33.18 21.07
C SER A 9 -2.59 34.42 20.17
N TYR A 10 -1.60 34.55 19.28
CA TYR A 10 -1.55 35.63 18.28
C TYR A 10 -2.61 35.44 17.18
N LEU A 11 -2.83 34.22 16.70
CA LEU A 11 -3.89 33.92 15.73
C LEU A 11 -5.29 34.23 16.26
N SER A 12 -5.59 33.83 17.50
CA SER A 12 -6.89 34.12 18.13
C SER A 12 -7.12 35.63 18.31
N ARG A 13 -6.03 36.40 18.50
CA ARG A 13 -6.06 37.86 18.59
C ARG A 13 -6.31 38.54 17.24
N GLU A 14 -5.97 37.89 16.12
CA GLU A 14 -6.05 38.44 14.76
C GLU A 14 -7.24 37.90 13.93
N ASN A 15 -7.91 36.85 14.40
CA ASN A 15 -9.03 36.15 13.74
C ASN A 15 -10.34 36.95 13.56
N HIS A 16 -10.40 38.23 13.93
CA HIS A 16 -11.59 39.06 13.69
C HIS A 16 -11.72 39.59 12.25
N ILE A 17 -10.69 39.48 11.39
CA ILE A 17 -10.69 40.16 10.08
C ILE A 17 -10.81 39.20 8.87
N ILE A 18 -10.57 37.89 9.00
CA ILE A 18 -10.56 36.98 7.84
C ILE A 18 -11.41 35.72 8.09
N LYS A 19 -12.73 35.86 7.94
CA LYS A 19 -13.68 34.73 7.87
C LYS A 19 -13.89 34.20 6.44
N ASN A 20 -12.92 34.35 5.54
CA ASN A 20 -12.94 33.57 4.31
C ASN A 20 -12.35 32.20 4.59
N LYS A 21 -13.22 31.23 4.92
CA LYS A 21 -12.91 29.81 4.77
C LYS A 21 -12.57 29.58 3.30
N VAL A 22 -11.29 29.61 2.95
CA VAL A 22 -10.79 29.08 1.69
C VAL A 22 -11.02 27.57 1.77
N HIS A 23 -12.17 27.13 1.28
CA HIS A 23 -12.40 25.73 1.00
C HIS A 23 -11.52 25.41 -0.20
N VAL A 24 -10.31 24.90 0.03
CA VAL A 24 -9.53 24.28 -1.04
C VAL A 24 -10.26 22.97 -1.34
N PRO A 25 -10.97 22.84 -2.47
CA PRO A 25 -11.54 21.56 -2.82
C PRO A 25 -10.35 20.61 -2.98
N VAL A 26 -10.24 19.62 -2.09
CA VAL A 26 -9.37 18.48 -2.32
C VAL A 26 -10.04 17.69 -3.43
N GLN A 27 -9.90 18.16 -4.67
CA GLN A 27 -10.14 17.37 -5.85
C GLN A 27 -9.24 16.16 -5.67
N LYS A 28 -9.83 15.00 -5.37
CA LYS A 28 -9.09 13.73 -5.31
C LYS A 28 -8.43 13.59 -6.67
N SER A 29 -7.14 13.94 -6.74
CA SER A 29 -6.35 13.74 -7.93
C SER A 29 -6.46 12.25 -8.28
N GLN A 30 -6.60 11.94 -9.57
CA GLN A 30 -6.57 10.58 -10.09
C GLN A 30 -5.40 9.78 -9.49
N PHE A 31 -4.26 10.43 -9.26
CA PHE A 31 -3.12 9.85 -8.55
C PHE A 31 -3.47 9.40 -7.12
N SER A 32 -4.15 10.25 -6.35
CA SER A 32 -4.55 9.96 -4.96
C SER A 32 -5.54 8.81 -4.89
N GLU A 33 -6.49 8.75 -5.82
CA GLU A 33 -7.46 7.65 -5.91
C GLU A 33 -6.78 6.31 -6.19
N VAL A 34 -5.95 6.24 -7.24
CA VAL A 34 -5.22 5.02 -7.59
C VAL A 34 -4.25 4.63 -6.47
N THR A 35 -3.56 5.60 -5.86
CA THR A 35 -2.66 5.36 -4.71
C THR A 35 -3.41 4.78 -3.52
N ASN A 36 -4.63 5.25 -3.23
CA ASN A 36 -5.45 4.70 -2.14
C ASN A 36 -5.83 3.25 -2.42
N GLU A 37 -6.24 2.94 -3.64
CA GLU A 37 -6.56 1.57 -4.02
C GLU A 37 -5.35 0.64 -3.89
N ILE A 38 -4.18 1.07 -4.37
CA ILE A 38 -2.92 0.33 -4.22
C ILE A 38 -2.63 0.08 -2.74
N ARG A 39 -2.77 1.09 -1.87
CA ARG A 39 -2.55 0.95 -0.43
C ARG A 39 -3.48 -0.07 0.22
N GLN A 40 -4.77 -0.06 -0.14
CA GLN A 40 -5.72 -1.04 0.40
C GLN A 40 -5.35 -2.46 0.01
N ARG A 41 -4.98 -2.69 -1.26
CA ARG A 41 -4.53 -4.00 -1.75
C ARG A 41 -3.22 -4.44 -1.12
N LEU A 42 -2.26 -3.53 -0.92
CA LEU A 42 -1.02 -3.82 -0.20
C LEU A 42 -1.29 -4.22 1.26
N SER A 43 -2.25 -3.58 1.92
CA SER A 43 -2.67 -3.97 3.27
C SER A 43 -3.25 -5.37 3.28
N HIS A 44 -4.22 -5.64 2.40
CA HIS A 44 -4.84 -6.95 2.26
C HIS A 44 -3.82 -8.06 1.95
N SER A 45 -2.89 -7.78 1.03
CA SER A 45 -1.81 -8.71 0.67
C SER A 45 -0.90 -9.00 1.87
N ARG A 46 -0.55 -7.98 2.65
CA ARG A 46 0.29 -8.15 3.84
C ARG A 46 -0.41 -9.00 4.90
N ASP A 47 -1.71 -8.79 5.11
CA ASP A 47 -2.48 -9.58 6.08
C ASP A 47 -2.65 -11.03 5.60
N SER A 48 -2.91 -11.22 4.30
CA SER A 48 -2.98 -12.53 3.65
C SER A 48 -1.66 -13.32 3.78
N VAL A 49 -0.49 -12.67 3.58
CA VAL A 49 0.82 -13.30 3.78
C VAL A 49 1.01 -13.75 5.24
N ARG A 50 0.59 -12.94 6.22
CA ARG A 50 0.64 -13.35 7.64
C ARG A 50 -0.28 -14.53 7.92
N GLU A 51 -1.50 -14.51 7.39
CA GLU A 51 -2.48 -15.58 7.53
C GLU A 51 -1.93 -16.89 6.94
N LEU A 52 -1.32 -16.82 5.75
CA LEU A 52 -0.66 -17.94 5.09
C LEU A 52 0.51 -18.47 5.93
N HIS A 53 1.36 -17.59 6.46
CA HIS A 53 2.46 -17.98 7.33
C HIS A 53 1.98 -18.76 8.55
N ILE A 54 0.91 -18.27 9.20
CA ILE A 54 0.32 -18.93 10.38
C ILE A 54 -0.19 -20.32 10.01
N ARG A 55 -0.93 -20.47 8.89
CA ARG A 55 -1.46 -21.77 8.47
C ARG A 55 -0.38 -22.76 8.06
N LEU A 56 0.61 -22.32 7.29
CA LEU A 56 1.75 -23.17 6.92
C LEU A 56 2.56 -23.64 8.14
N ARG A 57 2.55 -22.87 9.25
CA ARG A 57 3.21 -23.26 10.50
C ARG A 57 2.38 -24.22 11.34
N LYS A 58 1.04 -24.07 11.36
CA LYS A 58 0.14 -24.93 12.16
C LYS A 58 0.20 -26.40 11.75
N GLY A 59 0.57 -26.68 10.49
CA GLY A 59 0.86 -28.03 10.00
C GLY A 59 -0.42 -28.83 9.77
N THR A 60 -0.68 -29.17 8.51
CA THR A 60 -1.82 -29.99 8.11
C THR A 60 -1.61 -31.45 8.52
N ILE A 61 -2.28 -31.87 9.60
CA ILE A 61 -2.61 -33.28 9.83
C ILE A 61 -4.01 -33.59 9.22
N PHE A 62 -4.84 -32.57 8.97
CA PHE A 62 -6.17 -32.72 8.39
C PHE A 62 -6.47 -31.61 7.35
N GLY A 63 -7.07 -31.97 6.23
CA GLY A 63 -7.07 -31.21 4.96
C GLY A 63 -7.88 -29.90 4.90
N GLU A 64 -8.59 -29.49 5.95
CA GLU A 64 -9.40 -28.25 5.93
C GLU A 64 -8.58 -26.97 5.71
N ASP A 65 -7.35 -26.92 6.24
CA ASP A 65 -6.48 -25.74 6.07
C ASP A 65 -5.95 -25.60 4.63
N GLU A 66 -5.98 -26.66 3.82
CA GLU A 66 -5.36 -26.68 2.48
C GLU A 66 -6.18 -25.88 1.45
N GLN A 67 -7.51 -25.95 1.51
CA GLN A 67 -8.40 -25.15 0.66
C GLN A 67 -8.19 -23.65 0.92
N ARG A 68 -8.15 -23.26 2.20
CA ARG A 68 -7.93 -21.87 2.60
C ARG A 68 -6.54 -21.35 2.21
N ILE A 69 -5.52 -22.19 2.34
CA ILE A 69 -4.17 -21.87 1.86
C ILE A 69 -4.19 -21.58 0.34
N ASN A 70 -4.90 -22.40 -0.44
CA ASN A 70 -5.01 -22.21 -1.88
C ASN A 70 -5.74 -20.91 -2.25
N GLU A 71 -6.86 -20.61 -1.58
CA GLU A 71 -7.59 -19.35 -1.76
C GLU A 71 -6.71 -18.12 -1.49
N ILE A 72 -5.94 -18.16 -0.39
CA ILE A 72 -5.03 -17.06 -0.02
C ILE A 72 -3.97 -16.86 -1.10
N ILE A 73 -3.42 -17.94 -1.64
CA ILE A 73 -2.39 -17.89 -2.69
C ILE A 73 -2.94 -17.30 -3.99
N ILE A 74 -4.12 -17.75 -4.42
CA ILE A 74 -4.79 -17.21 -5.61
C ILE A 74 -5.10 -15.72 -5.44
N SER A 75 -5.64 -15.33 -4.27
CA SER A 75 -5.94 -13.93 -4.00
C SER A 75 -4.67 -13.07 -3.94
N LEU A 76 -3.58 -13.58 -3.37
CA LEU A 76 -2.29 -12.91 -3.33
C LEU A 76 -1.71 -12.70 -4.73
N ASN A 77 -1.68 -13.72 -5.59
CA ASN A 77 -1.19 -13.57 -6.96
C ASN A 77 -1.96 -12.47 -7.70
N ARG A 78 -3.30 -12.49 -7.58
CA ARG A 78 -4.16 -11.47 -8.19
C ARG A 78 -3.89 -10.07 -7.64
N ASP A 79 -3.79 -9.90 -6.32
CA ASP A 79 -3.55 -8.59 -5.72
C ASP A 79 -2.16 -8.05 -6.09
N LEU A 80 -1.11 -8.88 -6.03
CA LEU A 80 0.25 -8.49 -6.38
C LEU A 80 0.35 -8.08 -7.86
N ALA A 81 -0.25 -8.84 -8.77
CA ALA A 81 -0.29 -8.51 -10.20
C ALA A 81 -1.04 -7.19 -10.47
N GLN A 82 -2.15 -6.95 -9.77
CA GLN A 82 -2.91 -5.69 -9.89
C GLN A 82 -2.18 -4.50 -9.29
N ILE A 83 -1.51 -4.69 -8.16
CA ILE A 83 -0.66 -3.66 -7.53
C ILE A 83 0.47 -3.30 -8.51
N GLU A 84 1.15 -4.28 -9.10
CA GLU A 84 2.23 -4.06 -10.06
C GLU A 84 1.73 -3.27 -11.29
N ALA A 85 0.63 -3.71 -11.92
CA ALA A 85 0.06 -3.03 -13.07
C ALA A 85 -0.35 -1.58 -12.76
N LYS A 86 -0.94 -1.33 -11.59
CA LYS A 86 -1.35 0.01 -11.15
C LYS A 86 -0.16 0.90 -10.80
N ILE A 87 0.89 0.36 -10.18
CA ILE A 87 2.13 1.11 -9.91
C ILE A 87 2.79 1.54 -11.23
N SER A 88 2.87 0.64 -12.21
CA SER A 88 3.38 0.94 -13.54
C SER A 88 2.53 2.03 -14.23
N GLY A 89 1.21 1.94 -14.15
CA GLY A 89 0.30 2.98 -14.63
C GLY A 89 0.40 4.31 -13.87
N LEU A 90 0.79 4.30 -12.59
CA LEU A 90 0.94 5.51 -11.78
C LEU A 90 2.05 6.42 -12.31
N SER A 91 3.09 5.84 -12.94
CA SER A 91 4.20 6.57 -13.54
C SER A 91 3.80 7.43 -14.75
N SER A 92 2.72 7.05 -15.45
CA SER A 92 2.25 7.68 -16.69
C SER A 92 1.08 8.66 -16.49
N ILE A 93 0.60 8.85 -15.25
CA ILE A 93 -0.49 9.80 -14.94
C ILE A 93 -0.04 11.24 -15.29
N LYS A 94 -0.93 12.00 -15.96
CA LYS A 94 -0.68 13.38 -16.41
C LYS A 94 -0.50 14.37 -15.25
N THR A 95 -1.29 14.24 -14.19
CA THR A 95 -1.27 15.12 -13.02
C THR A 95 -0.43 14.51 -11.89
N LYS A 96 0.83 14.91 -11.83
CA LYS A 96 1.82 14.37 -10.87
C LYS A 96 1.94 15.30 -9.65
N PRO A 97 1.55 14.87 -8.44
CA PRO A 97 1.78 15.66 -7.24
C PRO A 97 3.28 15.79 -6.93
N GLN A 98 3.70 16.82 -6.21
CA GLN A 98 5.12 17.12 -5.91
C GLN A 98 5.92 15.91 -5.37
N ASN A 99 5.28 15.07 -4.55
CA ASN A 99 5.92 13.89 -3.91
C ASN A 99 5.56 12.55 -4.57
N TYR A 100 5.09 12.54 -5.82
CA TYR A 100 4.60 11.32 -6.47
C TYR A 100 5.68 10.22 -6.59
N LYS A 101 6.94 10.61 -6.85
CA LYS A 101 8.07 9.65 -6.96
C LYS A 101 8.34 8.94 -5.64
N ASN A 102 8.42 9.66 -4.53
CA ASN A 102 8.63 9.07 -3.20
C ASN A 102 7.47 8.14 -2.81
N ALA A 103 6.24 8.52 -3.18
CA ALA A 103 5.08 7.66 -2.98
C ALA A 103 5.19 6.38 -3.80
N ILE A 104 5.54 6.46 -5.10
CA ILE A 104 5.76 5.30 -5.97
C ILE A 104 6.87 4.40 -5.39
N GLN A 105 7.99 4.97 -4.99
CA GLN A 105 9.12 4.25 -4.40
C GLN A 105 8.70 3.49 -3.13
N THR A 106 7.94 4.13 -2.23
CA THR A 106 7.45 3.49 -1.01
C THR A 106 6.50 2.33 -1.32
N LEU A 107 5.63 2.48 -2.32
CA LEU A 107 4.71 1.43 -2.77
C LEU A 107 5.47 0.25 -3.38
N GLN A 108 6.51 0.51 -4.18
CA GLN A 108 7.35 -0.53 -4.78
C GLN A 108 8.19 -1.26 -3.75
N GLN A 109 8.78 -0.56 -2.78
CA GLN A 109 9.48 -1.18 -1.65
C GLN A 109 8.54 -2.07 -0.85
N SER A 110 7.32 -1.58 -0.58
CA SER A 110 6.29 -2.37 0.10
C SER A 110 5.88 -3.61 -0.69
N LEU A 111 5.67 -3.47 -2.00
CA LEU A 111 5.38 -4.58 -2.90
C LEU A 111 6.52 -5.59 -2.89
N SER A 112 7.77 -5.13 -2.99
CA SER A 112 8.97 -5.98 -3.02
C SER A 112 9.12 -6.80 -1.75
N GLY A 113 8.93 -6.17 -0.59
CA GLY A 113 8.92 -6.87 0.69
C GLY A 113 7.85 -7.97 0.75
N ILE A 114 6.61 -7.66 0.36
CA ILE A 114 5.51 -8.62 0.37
C ILE A 114 5.76 -9.77 -0.61
N THR A 115 6.22 -9.48 -1.84
CA THR A 115 6.53 -10.49 -2.85
C THR A 115 7.64 -11.42 -2.38
N LYS A 116 8.68 -10.88 -1.72
CA LYS A 116 9.76 -11.69 -1.13
C LYS A 116 9.27 -12.57 0.01
N ASP A 117 8.49 -12.02 0.94
CA ASP A 117 7.91 -12.80 2.04
C ASP A 117 7.02 -13.92 1.50
N PHE A 118 6.20 -13.60 0.50
CA PHE A 118 5.33 -14.56 -0.16
C PHE A 118 6.11 -15.66 -0.88
N GLN A 119 7.20 -15.34 -1.58
CA GLN A 119 8.09 -16.31 -2.21
C GLN A 119 8.63 -17.32 -1.20
N VAL A 120 9.08 -16.85 -0.02
CA VAL A 120 9.58 -17.73 1.05
C VAL A 120 8.50 -18.69 1.53
N LEU A 121 7.25 -18.21 1.66
CA LEU A 121 6.12 -19.06 2.08
C LEU A 121 5.77 -20.12 1.03
N ILE A 122 5.76 -19.75 -0.25
CA ILE A 122 5.49 -20.68 -1.35
C ILE A 122 6.58 -21.75 -1.44
N GLN A 123 7.86 -21.37 -1.31
CA GLN A 123 8.96 -22.32 -1.23
C GLN A 123 8.80 -23.28 -0.05
N ARG A 124 8.44 -22.75 1.13
CA ARG A 124 8.17 -23.58 2.31
C ARG A 124 7.00 -24.54 2.09
N ARG A 125 5.90 -24.08 1.47
CA ARG A 125 4.76 -24.94 1.13
C ARG A 125 5.17 -26.04 0.16
N SER A 126 5.90 -25.71 -0.90
CA SER A 126 6.43 -26.68 -1.86
C SER A 126 7.26 -27.77 -1.17
N GLN A 127 8.16 -27.39 -0.27
CA GLN A 127 8.94 -28.34 0.52
C GLN A 127 8.08 -29.21 1.45
N ILE A 128 7.06 -28.64 2.09
CA ILE A 128 6.12 -29.40 2.92
C ILE A 128 5.38 -30.43 2.06
N MET A 129 4.87 -30.02 0.91
CA MET A 129 4.15 -30.90 -0.02
C MET A 129 5.05 -32.02 -0.55
N GLN A 130 6.29 -31.71 -0.89
CA GLN A 130 7.27 -32.73 -1.31
C GLN A 130 7.52 -33.76 -0.20
N LYS A 131 7.76 -33.32 1.03
CA LYS A 131 7.93 -34.23 2.18
C LYS A 131 6.68 -35.04 2.51
N VAL A 132 5.49 -34.51 2.26
CA VAL A 132 4.23 -35.25 2.40
C VAL A 132 4.11 -36.31 1.30
N ALA A 133 4.44 -35.97 0.05
CA ALA A 133 4.44 -36.88 -1.08
C ALA A 133 5.43 -38.03 -0.89
N GLU A 134 6.68 -37.74 -0.50
CA GLU A 134 7.71 -38.74 -0.21
C GLU A 134 7.28 -39.71 0.90
N ARG A 135 6.75 -39.19 2.03
CA ARG A 135 6.24 -40.03 3.12
C ARG A 135 5.14 -40.97 2.66
N ARG A 136 4.25 -40.53 1.78
CA ARG A 136 3.15 -41.38 1.28
C ARG A 136 3.60 -42.39 0.25
N GLN A 137 4.59 -42.09 -0.60
CA GLN A 137 5.18 -43.09 -1.49
C GLN A 137 5.75 -44.29 -0.71
N LEU A 138 6.33 -44.04 0.47
CA LEU A 138 6.84 -45.09 1.36
C LEU A 138 5.71 -45.90 2.02
N ILE A 139 4.54 -45.29 2.26
CA ILE A 139 3.39 -45.95 2.91
C ILE A 139 2.51 -46.70 1.88
N THR A 140 2.45 -46.22 0.64
CA THR A 140 1.67 -46.82 -0.46
C THR A 140 2.49 -47.83 -1.28
N ALA A 141 3.80 -47.97 -1.01
CA ALA A 141 4.57 -49.08 -1.56
C ALA A 141 3.91 -50.40 -1.11
N PRO A 142 3.54 -51.32 -2.03
CA PRO A 142 2.92 -52.56 -1.65
C PRO A 142 3.99 -53.39 -0.93
N THR A 143 3.97 -53.39 0.40
CA THR A 143 4.62 -54.44 1.17
C THR A 143 3.91 -55.74 0.80
N ARG A 144 4.43 -56.45 -0.21
CA ARG A 144 4.34 -57.90 -0.33
C ARG A 144 5.10 -58.53 0.84
N GLY A 145 4.60 -58.28 2.05
CA GLY A 145 5.03 -58.89 3.30
C GLY A 145 3.84 -59.69 3.79
N SER A 146 3.82 -60.97 3.44
CA SER A 146 2.92 -61.97 3.95
C SER A 146 2.83 -61.91 5.47
N ASN A 147 1.73 -61.38 5.99
CA ASN A 147 1.18 -61.74 7.29
C ASN A 147 -0.33 -61.79 7.10
N PHE A 148 -0.76 -62.85 6.40
CA PHE A 148 -2.15 -63.27 6.35
C PHE A 148 -2.51 -63.71 7.77
N PHE A 149 -3.22 -62.85 8.50
CA PHE A 149 -3.85 -63.24 9.75
C PHE A 149 -5.07 -64.08 9.35
N ASP A 150 -4.96 -65.40 9.48
CA ASP A 150 -6.04 -66.33 9.16
C ASP A 150 -7.14 -66.20 10.23
N THR A 151 -8.09 -65.30 10.02
CA THR A 151 -9.33 -65.27 10.79
C THR A 151 -10.22 -66.39 10.27
N MET A 152 -10.09 -67.55 10.90
CA MET A 152 -11.02 -68.66 10.76
C MET A 152 -12.34 -68.28 11.44
N TYR A 153 -13.22 -67.55 10.75
CA TYR A 153 -14.65 -67.48 11.05
C TYR A 153 -15.47 -67.31 9.78
N THR A 154 -16.37 -68.26 9.63
CA THR A 154 -17.38 -68.49 8.60
C THR A 154 -18.46 -67.41 8.62
N ASP A 155 -18.65 -66.66 7.54
CA ASP A 155 -19.91 -66.43 6.80
C ASP A 155 -19.63 -65.39 5.71
N GLU A 156 -19.97 -65.70 4.47
CA GLU A 156 -19.62 -64.89 3.30
C GLU A 156 -20.52 -63.65 3.20
N VAL A 157 -20.03 -62.52 3.74
CA VAL A 157 -20.47 -61.19 3.31
C VAL A 157 -19.30 -60.56 2.56
N GLU A 158 -19.36 -60.63 1.23
CA GLU A 158 -18.43 -59.96 0.32
C GLU A 158 -18.59 -58.44 0.49
N TYR A 159 -17.79 -57.83 1.37
CA TYR A 159 -17.66 -56.38 1.41
C TYR A 159 -16.83 -55.95 0.19
N PRO A 160 -17.38 -55.16 -0.76
CA PRO A 160 -16.63 -54.72 -1.92
C PRO A 160 -15.47 -53.80 -1.50
N ILE A 161 -14.25 -54.33 -1.58
CA ILE A 161 -12.96 -53.61 -1.40
C ILE A 161 -12.74 -52.56 -2.52
N ASN A 162 -13.68 -52.38 -3.45
CA ASN A 162 -13.59 -51.42 -4.56
C ASN A 162 -13.90 -49.96 -4.16
N ASN A 163 -14.40 -49.72 -2.94
CA ASN A 163 -14.76 -48.36 -2.51
C ASN A 163 -13.55 -47.57 -1.93
N LEU A 164 -12.50 -48.26 -1.46
CA LEU A 164 -11.30 -47.61 -0.94
C LEU A 164 -10.38 -47.06 -2.05
N SER A 165 -10.32 -47.74 -3.20
CA SER A 165 -9.50 -47.33 -4.34
C SER A 165 -10.01 -46.06 -5.02
N ASN A 166 -11.34 -45.90 -5.13
CA ASN A 166 -11.95 -44.70 -5.70
C ASN A 166 -11.77 -43.47 -4.78
N GLN A 167 -11.93 -43.62 -3.46
CA GLN A 167 -11.68 -42.52 -2.51
C GLN A 167 -10.21 -42.09 -2.46
N GLN A 168 -9.29 -43.05 -2.52
CA GLN A 168 -7.86 -42.74 -2.58
C GLN A 168 -7.49 -42.01 -3.88
N LEU A 169 -8.08 -42.38 -5.02
CA LEU A 169 -7.83 -41.74 -6.31
C LEU A 169 -8.34 -40.28 -6.36
N GLU A 170 -9.49 -40.00 -5.76
CA GLU A 170 -10.03 -38.63 -5.63
C GLU A 170 -9.09 -37.75 -4.78
N GLU A 171 -8.63 -38.25 -3.62
CA GLU A 171 -7.69 -37.55 -2.73
C GLU A 171 -6.30 -37.33 -3.38
N HIS A 172 -5.92 -38.20 -4.32
CA HIS A 172 -4.73 -38.00 -5.14
C HIS A 172 -4.92 -36.90 -6.19
N ARG A 173 -6.06 -36.87 -6.90
CA ARG A 173 -6.36 -35.85 -7.92
C ARG A 173 -6.35 -34.43 -7.36
N GLU A 174 -7.07 -34.19 -6.27
CA GLU A 174 -7.12 -32.85 -5.65
C GLU A 174 -5.72 -32.35 -5.25
N ARG A 175 -4.85 -33.27 -4.81
CA ARG A 175 -3.47 -32.94 -4.45
C ARG A 175 -2.56 -32.67 -5.64
N TYR A 176 -2.75 -33.36 -6.76
CA TYR A 176 -2.03 -33.02 -8.00
C TYR A 176 -2.36 -31.60 -8.46
N ASP A 177 -3.62 -31.21 -8.39
CA ASP A 177 -4.04 -29.84 -8.71
C ASP A 177 -3.42 -28.81 -7.75
N MET A 178 -3.29 -29.15 -6.46
CA MET A 178 -2.62 -28.28 -5.49
C MET A 178 -1.13 -28.09 -5.77
N VAL A 179 -0.39 -29.16 -6.11
CA VAL A 179 1.05 -29.06 -6.46
C VAL A 179 1.22 -28.19 -7.69
N ARG A 180 0.39 -28.41 -8.71
CA ARG A 180 0.38 -27.62 -9.93
C ARG A 180 0.11 -26.13 -9.65
N ASN A 181 -0.82 -25.81 -8.75
CA ASN A 181 -1.12 -24.43 -8.36
C ASN A 181 0.08 -23.77 -7.65
N VAL A 182 0.80 -24.52 -6.82
CA VAL A 182 2.05 -24.04 -6.19
C VAL A 182 3.11 -23.76 -7.23
N GLU A 183 3.33 -24.66 -8.19
CA GLU A 183 4.31 -24.49 -9.27
C GLU A 183 3.97 -23.28 -10.16
N GLN A 184 2.71 -23.12 -10.53
CA GLN A 184 2.24 -21.94 -11.25
C GLN A 184 2.50 -20.66 -10.47
N SER A 185 2.20 -20.66 -9.16
CA SER A 185 2.44 -19.50 -8.29
C SER A 185 3.93 -19.16 -8.20
N ILE A 186 4.83 -20.16 -8.15
CA ILE A 186 6.29 -19.92 -8.18
C ILE A 186 6.68 -19.17 -9.46
N SER A 187 6.22 -19.65 -10.63
CA SER A 187 6.54 -19.04 -11.92
C SER A 187 6.02 -17.60 -12.03
N GLU A 188 4.79 -17.37 -11.58
CA GLU A 188 4.16 -16.04 -11.56
C GLU A 188 4.93 -15.08 -10.65
N ILE A 189 5.31 -15.50 -9.44
CA ILE A 189 6.07 -14.68 -8.48
C ILE A 189 7.46 -14.35 -9.01
N VAL A 190 8.16 -15.30 -9.63
CA VAL A 190 9.48 -15.04 -10.23
C VAL A 190 9.38 -13.97 -11.31
N THR A 191 8.35 -14.05 -12.15
CA THR A 191 8.11 -13.06 -13.20
C THR A 191 7.80 -11.68 -12.61
N MET A 192 6.93 -11.59 -11.60
CA MET A 192 6.62 -10.33 -10.91
C MET A 192 7.86 -9.74 -10.21
N TYR A 193 8.67 -10.59 -9.57
CA TYR A 193 9.87 -10.16 -8.86
C TYR A 193 10.95 -9.64 -9.81
N GLN A 194 11.14 -10.27 -10.98
CA GLN A 194 12.07 -9.80 -12.00
C GLN A 194 11.69 -8.40 -12.50
N LYS A 195 10.42 -8.21 -12.88
CA LYS A 195 9.91 -6.90 -13.31
C LYS A 195 10.07 -5.84 -12.23
N LEU A 196 9.77 -6.19 -10.98
CA LEU A 196 9.92 -5.26 -9.87
C LEU A 196 11.39 -4.91 -9.60
N SER A 197 12.30 -5.88 -9.70
CA SER A 197 13.74 -5.66 -9.51
C SER A 197 14.31 -4.71 -10.55
N GLU A 198 13.88 -4.84 -11.82
CA GLU A 198 14.23 -3.91 -12.90
C GLU A 198 13.71 -2.49 -12.62
N VAL A 199 12.46 -2.38 -12.17
CA VAL A 199 11.84 -1.11 -11.83
C VAL A 199 12.53 -0.46 -10.61
N VAL A 200 12.89 -1.22 -9.58
CA VAL A 200 13.61 -0.69 -8.41
C VAL A 200 15.05 -0.28 -8.77
N ALA A 201 15.76 -1.08 -9.57
CA ALA A 201 17.13 -0.77 -9.99
C ALA A 201 17.21 0.49 -10.87
N SER A 202 16.21 0.71 -11.73
CA SER A 202 16.13 1.92 -12.56
C SER A 202 15.81 3.21 -11.78
N GLN A 203 15.45 3.11 -10.49
CA GLN A 203 15.05 4.24 -9.65
C GLN A 203 16.13 4.71 -8.67
N GLU A 204 17.35 4.15 -8.70
CA GLU A 204 18.38 4.39 -7.68
C GLU A 204 19.07 5.78 -7.76
N PHE A 205 18.70 6.66 -8.69
CA PHE A 205 19.31 7.99 -8.82
C PHE A 205 18.27 9.11 -8.83
N ASP A 206 17.90 9.63 -7.66
CA ASP A 206 17.29 10.98 -7.57
C ASP A 206 17.41 11.64 -6.17
N ILE A 207 18.56 11.49 -5.49
CA ILE A 207 18.88 12.26 -4.27
C ILE A 207 18.92 13.80 -4.56
N GLN A 208 18.96 14.20 -5.84
CA GLN A 208 19.00 15.61 -6.26
C GLN A 208 17.68 16.40 -6.07
N ARG A 209 16.55 15.77 -5.70
CA ARG A 209 15.22 16.43 -5.74
C ARG A 209 14.63 16.86 -4.40
N ILE A 210 15.26 16.56 -3.27
CA ILE A 210 14.91 17.23 -2.01
C ILE A 210 15.25 18.73 -2.11
N ASP A 211 16.42 19.04 -2.69
CA ASP A 211 16.86 20.43 -2.88
C ASP A 211 15.94 21.20 -3.84
N GLN A 212 15.45 20.55 -4.91
CA GLN A 212 14.53 21.19 -5.86
C GLN A 212 13.19 21.57 -5.19
N ASN A 213 12.62 20.68 -4.38
CA ASN A 213 11.37 20.95 -3.67
C ASN A 213 11.55 22.03 -2.58
N ALA A 214 12.71 22.06 -1.92
CA ALA A 214 13.08 23.15 -1.01
C ALA A 214 13.19 24.48 -1.76
N ASN A 215 13.80 24.49 -2.95
CA ASN A 215 13.91 25.67 -3.81
C ASN A 215 12.56 26.17 -4.31
N GLU A 216 11.66 25.28 -4.76
CA GLU A 216 10.32 25.67 -5.20
C GLU A 216 9.47 26.22 -4.06
N THR A 217 9.57 25.63 -2.87
CA THR A 217 8.91 26.15 -1.66
C THR A 217 9.48 27.52 -1.29
N LEU A 218 10.80 27.68 -1.35
CA LEU A 218 11.50 28.94 -1.08
C LEU A 218 11.08 30.03 -2.08
N ASP A 219 10.94 29.71 -3.36
CA ASP A 219 10.46 30.63 -4.40
C ASP A 219 8.99 31.04 -4.17
N GLY A 220 8.12 30.09 -3.78
CA GLY A 220 6.74 30.40 -3.37
C GLY A 220 6.68 31.32 -2.15
N LEU A 221 7.56 31.10 -1.17
CA LEU A 221 7.67 31.91 0.05
C LEU A 221 8.20 33.32 -0.27
N LEU A 222 9.20 33.44 -1.15
CA LEU A 222 9.70 34.72 -1.66
C LEU A 222 8.62 35.51 -2.41
N LYS A 223 7.87 34.85 -3.28
CA LYS A 223 6.74 35.47 -3.99
C LYS A 223 5.65 35.96 -3.03
N GLY A 224 5.36 35.17 -1.98
CA GLY A 224 4.44 35.56 -0.91
C GLY A 224 4.94 36.76 -0.11
N THR A 225 6.19 36.78 0.32
CA THR A 225 6.78 37.91 1.07
C THR A 225 6.77 39.20 0.25
N LYS A 226 7.06 39.12 -1.05
CA LYS A 226 6.96 40.26 -1.98
C LYS A 226 5.53 40.78 -2.13
N GLN A 227 4.52 39.91 -2.04
CA GLN A 227 3.13 40.33 -2.01
C GLN A 227 2.78 41.02 -0.68
N LEU A 228 3.24 40.49 0.46
CA LEU A 228 3.07 41.14 1.76
C LEU A 228 3.71 42.54 1.77
N GLU A 229 4.91 42.69 1.20
CA GLU A 229 5.59 43.97 1.05
C GLU A 229 4.78 44.98 0.22
N LYS A 230 4.26 44.53 -0.93
CA LYS A 230 3.36 45.35 -1.76
C LYS A 230 2.10 45.79 -1.01
N PHE A 231 1.49 44.89 -0.22
CA PHE A 231 0.33 45.22 0.61
C PHE A 231 0.66 46.19 1.74
N TYR A 232 1.84 46.05 2.35
CA TYR A 232 2.32 46.95 3.37
C TYR A 232 2.52 48.38 2.83
N GLU A 233 3.21 48.53 1.70
CA GLU A 233 3.44 49.84 1.06
C GLU A 233 2.14 50.51 0.61
N LYS A 234 1.19 49.74 0.04
CA LYS A 234 -0.14 50.27 -0.32
C LYS A 234 -0.91 50.78 0.91
N THR A 235 -0.85 50.06 2.02
CA THR A 235 -1.49 50.45 3.28
C THR A 235 -0.85 51.69 3.90
N LYS A 236 0.48 51.79 3.85
CA LYS A 236 1.26 52.93 4.37
C LYS A 236 0.96 54.22 3.58
N HIS A 237 0.89 54.14 2.26
CA HIS A 237 0.58 55.31 1.42
C HIS A 237 -0.78 55.93 1.75
N ASN A 238 -1.81 55.10 1.99
CA ASN A 238 -3.13 55.57 2.38
C ASN A 238 -3.17 56.30 3.73
N ARG A 239 -2.30 55.94 4.69
CA ARG A 239 -2.23 56.62 6.00
C ARG A 239 -1.61 58.02 5.92
N TRP A 240 -0.70 58.24 4.97
CA TRP A 240 -0.16 59.58 4.76
C TRP A 240 -1.15 60.49 4.02
N LEU A 241 -1.92 59.91 3.08
CA LEU A 241 -3.02 60.62 2.43
C LEU A 241 -4.06 61.13 3.44
N ILE A 242 -4.47 60.29 4.40
CA ILE A 242 -5.45 60.69 5.40
C ILE A 242 -4.91 61.76 6.36
N MET A 243 -3.62 61.72 6.72
CA MET A 243 -2.99 62.78 7.50
C MET A 243 -3.00 64.13 6.79
N LYS A 244 -2.75 64.16 5.47
CA LYS A 244 -2.83 65.39 4.69
C LYS A 244 -4.23 65.98 4.66
N ILE A 245 -5.24 65.14 4.41
CA ILE A 245 -6.64 65.57 4.37
C ILE A 245 -7.06 66.10 5.75
N ALA A 246 -6.65 65.44 6.83
CA ALA A 246 -6.90 65.90 8.20
C ALA A 246 -6.22 67.25 8.49
N ALA A 247 -4.97 67.45 8.07
CA ALA A 247 -4.26 68.72 8.25
C ALA A 247 -4.95 69.89 7.51
N VAL A 248 -5.44 69.64 6.29
CA VAL A 248 -6.21 70.64 5.53
C VAL A 248 -7.51 70.98 6.26
N LEU A 249 -8.24 69.99 6.78
CA LEU A 249 -9.46 70.22 7.57
C LEU A 249 -9.18 71.02 8.85
N VAL A 250 -8.10 70.71 9.58
CA VAL A 250 -7.71 71.45 10.80
C VAL A 250 -7.33 72.89 10.47
N PHE A 251 -6.61 73.12 9.37
CA PHE A 251 -6.25 74.46 8.94
C PHE A 251 -7.50 75.31 8.64
N PHE A 252 -8.46 74.77 7.88
CA PHE A 252 -9.72 75.47 7.61
C PHE A 252 -10.53 75.73 8.88
N ALA A 253 -10.59 74.77 9.81
CA ALA A 253 -11.28 74.95 11.08
C ALA A 253 -10.64 76.08 11.93
N LEU A 254 -9.31 76.16 11.97
CA LEU A 254 -8.60 77.24 12.67
C LEU A 254 -8.89 78.61 12.05
N VAL A 255 -8.86 78.72 10.71
CA VAL A 255 -9.22 79.96 10.01
C VAL A 255 -10.66 80.37 10.31
N PHE A 256 -11.58 79.41 10.33
CA PHE A 256 -12.99 79.68 10.63
C PHE A 256 -13.20 80.17 12.07
N ILE A 257 -12.48 79.60 13.04
CA ILE A 257 -12.50 80.05 14.44
C ILE A 257 -11.95 81.47 14.59
N ILE A 258 -10.95 81.85 13.80
CA ILE A 258 -10.35 83.19 13.86
C ILE A 258 -11.27 84.27 13.25
N ILE A 259 -12.08 83.88 12.26
CA ILE A 259 -12.97 84.81 11.53
C ILE A 259 -14.29 85.07 12.28
N ILE A 260 -14.76 84.09 13.06
CA ILE A 260 -15.92 84.21 13.96
C ILE A 260 -15.56 85.03 15.21
#